data_AF-A0A837RBL7-F1
#
_entry.id   AF-A0A837RBL7-F1
#
_cell.length_a   1.000
_cell.length_b   1.000
_cell.length_c   1.000
_cell.angle_alpha   90.00
_cell.angle_beta   90.00
_cell.angle_gamma   90.00
#
_symmetry.space_group_name_H-M   'P 1'
#
loop_
_entity.id
_entity.type
_entity.pdbx_description
1 polymer ?
#
loop_
_entity_poly.entity_id
_entity_poly.type
_entity_poly.pdbx_seq_one_letter_code
_entity_poly.pdbx_strand_id
1 'polypeptide(L)'
;MVGGAKETPALTTAFSDWQIDVVAAYDEAHITKLLANPQLIRNRRKIMAVIHNAQLIHQIQQTRSFADYLWQLLNDQQLVLNAPHFRDLPRTTITGNQLARHLHQAGFQFVGPVTVNAWLVNTGFIAARPDQRGIINANTRIISPVQPLLPPRSPHQLGHFEP
;
A
#
# COMPACT_ATOMS: atom_id res chain seq x y z
N MET A 1 10.88 19.84 -0.99
CA MET A 1 11.44 18.85 -0.06
C MET A 1 10.29 18.04 0.52
N VAL A 2 10.07 16.82 0.06
CA VAL A 2 9.10 15.92 0.71
C VAL A 2 9.80 15.42 1.97
N GLY A 3 9.27 15.77 3.13
CA GLY A 3 9.75 15.24 4.41
C GLY A 3 9.52 13.73 4.44
N GLY A 4 10.48 12.96 3.95
CA GLY A 4 10.50 11.51 4.13
C GLY A 4 10.51 11.22 5.62
N ALA A 5 9.60 10.37 6.07
CA ALA A 5 9.64 9.84 7.43
C ALA A 5 11.03 9.20 7.62
N LYS A 6 11.86 9.81 8.45
CA LYS A 6 13.17 9.28 8.77
C LYS A 6 12.92 8.06 9.66
N GLU A 7 12.94 6.87 9.08
CA GLU A 7 13.06 5.65 9.87
C GLU A 7 14.38 5.75 10.64
N THR A 8 14.29 5.88 11.96
CA THR A 8 15.46 5.99 12.81
C THR A 8 15.82 4.61 13.35
N PRO A 9 17.10 4.29 13.55
CA PRO A 9 17.51 3.06 14.23
C PRO A 9 16.79 2.87 15.58
N ALA A 10 16.49 3.98 16.27
CA ALA A 10 15.71 4.00 17.50
C ALA A 10 14.30 3.42 17.33
N LEU A 11 13.62 3.68 16.20
CA LEU A 11 12.30 3.13 15.91
C LEU A 11 12.37 1.62 15.68
N THR A 12 13.31 1.17 14.86
CA THR A 12 13.51 -0.26 14.56
C THR A 12 13.78 -1.05 15.83
N THR A 13 14.73 -0.60 16.65
CA THR A 13 15.06 -1.24 17.94
C THR A 13 13.89 -1.20 18.91
N ALA A 14 13.15 -0.08 18.99
CA ALA A 14 12.01 0.03 19.90
C ALA A 14 10.87 -0.94 19.57
N PHE A 15 10.70 -1.30 18.29
CA PHE A 15 9.70 -2.26 17.84
C PHE A 15 10.31 -3.65 17.53
N SER A 16 11.33 -4.05 18.28
CA SER A 16 11.94 -5.39 18.21
C SER A 16 12.34 -5.82 16.79
N ASP A 17 12.95 -4.90 16.04
CA ASP A 17 13.39 -5.10 14.66
C ASP A 17 12.24 -5.50 13.71
N TRP A 18 11.03 -5.03 14.03
CA TRP A 18 9.80 -5.29 13.28
C TRP A 18 9.41 -6.77 13.19
N GLN A 19 9.84 -7.60 14.14
CA GLN A 19 9.38 -8.97 14.28
C GLN A 19 7.88 -8.99 14.63
N ILE A 20 7.05 -9.36 13.65
CA ILE A 20 5.58 -9.26 13.74
C ILE A 20 5.04 -10.00 14.98
N ASP A 21 5.49 -11.22 15.24
CA ASP A 21 5.02 -12.03 16.37
C ASP A 21 5.33 -11.37 17.72
N VAL A 22 6.50 -10.75 17.83
CA VAL A 22 6.95 -10.04 19.04
C VAL A 22 6.13 -8.78 19.24
N VAL A 23 5.96 -7.96 18.20
CA VAL A 23 5.20 -6.71 18.26
C VAL A 23 3.71 -6.97 18.50
N ALA A 24 3.15 -8.04 17.93
CA ALA A 24 1.76 -8.43 18.14
C ALA A 24 1.46 -8.83 19.60
N ALA A 25 2.47 -9.32 20.33
CA ALA A 25 2.37 -9.72 21.73
C ALA A 25 2.61 -8.57 22.74
N TYR A 26 2.87 -7.34 22.27
CA TYR A 26 3.07 -6.20 23.16
C TYR A 26 1.84 -5.91 24.03
N ASP A 27 2.09 -5.71 25.32
CA ASP A 27 1.09 -5.40 26.34
C ASP A 27 1.18 -3.92 26.80
N GLU A 28 0.41 -3.57 27.83
CA GLU A 28 0.40 -2.21 28.40
C GLU A 28 1.76 -1.78 28.95
N ALA A 29 2.58 -2.71 29.44
CA ALA A 29 3.92 -2.40 29.94
C ALA A 29 4.86 -2.01 28.77
N HIS A 30 4.74 -2.69 27.63
CA HIS A 30 5.46 -2.31 26.40
C HIS A 30 5.00 -0.93 25.89
N ILE A 31 3.69 -0.68 25.86
CA ILE A 31 3.14 0.62 25.44
C ILE A 31 3.67 1.75 26.35
N THR A 32 3.69 1.53 27.66
CA THR A 32 4.20 2.51 28.63
C THR A 32 5.68 2.81 28.41
N LYS A 33 6.51 1.77 28.17
CA LYS A 33 7.93 1.94 27.83
C LYS A 33 8.13 2.74 26.54
N LEU A 34 7.36 2.44 25.50
CA LEU A 34 7.42 3.14 24.22
C LEU A 34 7.02 4.62 24.35
N LEU A 35 6.01 4.92 25.16
CA LEU A 35 5.58 6.30 25.43
C LEU A 35 6.61 7.11 26.23
N ALA A 36 7.39 6.45 27.08
CA ALA A 36 8.46 7.07 27.85
C ALA A 36 9.73 7.33 27.03
N ASN A 37 9.90 6.68 25.87
CA ASN A 37 11.11 6.81 25.06
C ASN A 37 11.14 8.17 24.32
N PRO A 38 12.11 9.07 24.63
CA PRO A 38 12.20 10.40 24.02
C PRO A 38 12.63 10.36 22.55
N GLN A 39 13.19 9.25 22.07
CA GLN A 39 13.61 9.07 20.68
C GLN A 39 12.44 8.70 19.75
N LEU A 40 11.27 8.40 20.31
CA LEU A 40 10.08 7.99 19.57
C LEU A 40 9.04 9.11 19.49
N ILE A 41 8.16 8.99 18.51
CA ILE A 41 6.94 9.81 18.47
C ILE A 41 6.03 9.33 19.60
N ARG A 42 5.96 10.12 20.68
CA ARG A 42 5.16 9.85 21.89
C ARG A 42 3.65 10.04 21.66
N ASN A 43 3.10 9.32 20.69
CA ASN A 43 1.69 9.32 20.35
C ASN A 43 1.11 7.93 20.59
N ARG A 44 0.33 7.80 21.66
CA ARG A 44 -0.28 6.52 22.07
C ARG A 44 -1.11 5.87 20.98
N ARG A 45 -1.90 6.66 20.22
CA ARG A 45 -2.74 6.13 19.14
C ARG A 45 -1.91 5.51 18.01
N LYS A 46 -0.76 6.11 17.66
CA LYS A 46 0.14 5.55 16.65
C LYS A 46 0.81 4.26 17.12
N ILE A 47 1.27 4.22 18.38
CA ILE A 47 1.87 3.02 18.98
C ILE A 47 0.86 1.87 19.01
N MET A 48 -0.34 2.13 19.52
CA MET A 48 -1.41 1.13 19.56
C MET A 48 -1.78 0.63 18.16
N ALA A 49 -1.82 1.52 17.16
CA ALA A 49 -2.08 1.11 15.79
C ALA A 49 -1.01 0.19 15.21
N VAL A 50 0.27 0.39 15.54
CA VAL A 50 1.35 -0.50 15.10
C VAL A 50 1.14 -1.90 15.69
N ILE A 51 0.86 -1.99 16.99
CA ILE A 51 0.61 -3.27 17.69
C ILE A 51 -0.63 -3.97 17.12
N HIS A 52 -1.73 -3.23 16.97
CA HIS A 52 -2.98 -3.74 16.39
C HIS A 52 -2.80 -4.24 14.95
N ASN A 53 -2.10 -3.48 14.12
CA ASN A 53 -1.81 -3.89 12.75
C ASN A 53 -0.90 -5.13 12.71
N ALA A 54 0.08 -5.24 13.61
CA ALA A 54 0.92 -6.43 13.74
C ALA A 54 0.10 -7.66 14.13
N GLN A 55 -0.88 -7.52 15.02
CA GLN A 55 -1.81 -8.61 15.38
C GLN A 55 -2.63 -9.09 14.18
N LEU A 56 -3.15 -8.17 13.36
CA LEU A 56 -3.87 -8.53 12.14
C LEU A 56 -2.96 -9.24 11.12
N ILE A 57 -1.73 -8.75 10.95
CA ILE A 57 -0.75 -9.39 10.05
C ILE A 57 -0.41 -10.80 10.57
N HIS A 58 -0.16 -10.95 11.87
CA HIS A 58 0.11 -12.24 12.50
C HIS A 58 -1.03 -13.25 12.26
N GLN A 59 -2.29 -12.81 12.36
CA GLN A 59 -3.46 -13.64 12.07
C GLN A 59 -3.51 -14.07 10.59
N ILE A 60 -3.25 -13.16 9.65
CA ILE A 60 -3.17 -13.48 8.22
C ILE A 60 -2.07 -14.52 7.97
N GLN A 61 -0.91 -14.33 8.61
CA GLN A 61 0.26 -15.20 8.50
C GLN A 61 0.05 -16.63 9.00
N GLN A 62 -1.03 -16.90 9.75
CA GLN A 62 -1.40 -18.27 10.12
C GLN A 62 -1.87 -19.11 8.93
N THR A 63 -2.30 -18.48 7.83
CA THR A 63 -2.86 -19.18 6.66
C THR A 63 -2.08 -18.92 5.38
N ARG A 64 -1.42 -17.77 5.25
CA ARG A 64 -0.65 -17.37 4.06
C ARG A 64 0.27 -16.20 4.36
N SER A 65 1.28 -15.97 3.53
CA SER A 65 2.13 -14.79 3.72
C SER A 65 1.34 -13.48 3.55
N PHE A 66 1.76 -12.43 4.25
CA PHE A 66 1.15 -11.11 4.07
C PHE A 66 1.40 -10.53 2.67
N ALA A 67 2.51 -10.89 2.03
CA ALA A 67 2.79 -10.51 0.65
C ALA A 67 1.77 -11.13 -0.32
N ASP A 68 1.47 -12.42 -0.21
CA ASP A 68 0.48 -13.10 -1.06
C ASP A 68 -0.93 -12.56 -0.82
N TYR A 69 -1.26 -12.24 0.44
CA TYR A 69 -2.49 -11.55 0.79
C TYR A 69 -2.65 -10.23 0.02
N LEU A 70 -1.60 -9.41 -0.02
CA LEU A 70 -1.62 -8.13 -0.75
C LEU A 70 -1.67 -8.31 -2.26
N TRP A 71 -0.89 -9.25 -2.81
CA TRP A 71 -0.88 -9.54 -4.24
C TRP A 71 -2.24 -9.99 -4.75
N GLN A 72 -2.94 -10.85 -4.01
CA GLN A 72 -4.29 -11.26 -4.37
C GLN A 72 -5.25 -10.07 -4.42
N LEU A 73 -5.14 -9.12 -3.49
CA LEU A 73 -5.96 -7.90 -3.48
C LEU A 73 -5.66 -6.95 -4.65
N LEU A 74 -4.48 -7.12 -5.26
CA LEU A 74 -4.03 -6.39 -6.44
C LEU A 74 -4.18 -7.22 -7.72
N ASN A 75 -4.94 -8.33 -7.68
CA ASN A 75 -5.13 -9.26 -8.78
C ASN A 75 -3.81 -9.80 -9.37
N ASP A 76 -2.80 -9.99 -8.53
CA ASP A 76 -1.46 -10.47 -8.88
C ASP A 76 -0.78 -9.64 -9.98
N GLN A 77 -1.10 -8.33 -10.02
CA GLN A 77 -0.63 -7.41 -11.04
C GLN A 77 0.00 -6.16 -10.44
N GLN A 78 1.21 -5.84 -10.92
CA GLN A 78 1.87 -4.60 -10.59
C GLN A 78 1.24 -3.45 -11.40
N LEU A 79 0.88 -2.36 -10.72
CA LEU A 79 0.42 -1.14 -11.39
C LEU A 79 1.62 -0.31 -11.80
N VAL A 80 1.74 0.01 -13.10
CA VAL A 80 2.79 0.90 -13.62
C VAL A 80 2.17 2.26 -13.93
N LEU A 81 2.68 3.31 -13.28
CA LEU A 81 2.32 4.70 -13.56
C LEU A 81 3.34 5.31 -14.51
N ASN A 82 2.85 5.76 -15.66
CA ASN A 82 3.61 6.47 -16.67
C ASN A 82 3.26 7.96 -16.60
N ALA A 83 4.24 8.80 -16.32
CA ALA A 83 4.09 10.26 -16.31
C ALA A 83 5.43 10.91 -16.70
N PRO A 84 5.45 11.99 -17.48
CA PRO A 84 6.71 12.60 -17.92
C PRO A 84 7.53 13.19 -16.76
N HIS A 85 6.88 13.57 -15.66
CA HIS A 85 7.56 14.06 -14.45
C HIS A 85 6.91 13.49 -13.18
N PHE A 86 7.70 13.40 -12.10
CA PHE A 86 7.20 13.00 -10.77
C PHE A 86 6.05 13.87 -10.26
N ARG A 87 6.04 15.17 -10.60
CA ARG A 87 4.99 16.11 -10.19
C ARG A 87 3.62 15.80 -10.82
N ASP A 88 3.64 15.09 -11.94
CA ASP A 88 2.45 14.73 -12.72
C ASP A 88 1.85 13.40 -12.24
N LEU A 89 2.54 12.67 -11.35
CA LEU A 89 2.01 11.46 -10.76
C LEU A 89 0.84 11.79 -9.83
N PRO A 90 -0.27 11.04 -9.93
CA PRO A 90 -1.39 11.26 -9.04
C PRO A 90 -1.00 10.88 -7.60
N ARG A 91 -1.49 11.66 -6.63
CA ARG A 91 -1.26 11.38 -5.20
C ARG A 91 -1.88 10.06 -4.75
N THR A 92 -2.91 9.60 -5.46
CA THR A 92 -3.61 8.34 -5.20
C THR A 92 -4.09 7.70 -6.50
N THR A 93 -4.24 6.39 -6.52
CA THR A 93 -4.74 5.59 -7.65
C THR A 93 -6.05 4.90 -7.29
N ILE A 94 -6.84 4.48 -8.29
CA ILE A 94 -8.06 3.70 -8.05
C ILE A 94 -7.74 2.41 -7.29
N THR A 95 -6.72 1.68 -7.74
CA THR A 95 -6.24 0.44 -7.12
C THR A 95 -5.79 0.67 -5.68
N GLY A 96 -4.95 1.67 -5.42
CA GLY A 96 -4.51 1.99 -4.07
C GLY A 96 -5.66 2.46 -3.16
N ASN A 97 -6.67 3.14 -3.69
CA ASN A 97 -7.86 3.54 -2.95
C ASN A 97 -8.79 2.36 -2.64
N GLN A 98 -8.86 1.36 -3.51
CA GLN A 98 -9.55 0.10 -3.23
C GLN A 98 -8.84 -0.68 -2.14
N LEU A 99 -7.52 -0.83 -2.23
CA LEU A 99 -6.73 -1.50 -1.19
C LEU A 99 -6.86 -0.79 0.16
N ALA A 100 -6.75 0.54 0.19
CA ALA A 100 -6.89 1.31 1.42
C ALA A 100 -8.25 1.09 2.10
N ARG A 101 -9.33 1.08 1.31
CA ARG A 101 -10.68 0.76 1.80
C ARG A 101 -10.76 -0.67 2.34
N HIS A 102 -10.16 -1.62 1.63
CA HIS A 102 -10.17 -3.02 2.06
C HIS A 102 -9.41 -3.22 3.37
N LEU A 103 -8.19 -2.65 3.50
CA LEU A 103 -7.42 -2.70 4.74
C LEU A 103 -8.16 -2.03 5.90
N HIS A 104 -8.81 -0.89 5.65
CA HIS A 104 -9.62 -0.23 6.67
C HIS A 104 -10.81 -1.12 7.10
N GLN A 105 -11.50 -1.77 6.16
CA GLN A 105 -12.59 -2.71 6.44
C GLN A 105 -12.11 -3.96 7.20
N ALA A 106 -10.89 -4.42 6.91
CA ALA A 106 -10.23 -5.50 7.65
C ALA A 106 -9.72 -5.07 9.04
N GLY A 107 -9.96 -3.81 9.44
CA GLY A 107 -9.65 -3.30 10.78
C GLY A 107 -8.26 -2.70 10.92
N PHE A 108 -7.46 -2.61 9.85
CA PHE A 108 -6.16 -1.93 9.93
C PHE A 108 -6.34 -0.44 10.25
N GLN A 109 -5.41 0.10 11.02
CA GLN A 109 -5.42 1.49 11.48
C GLN A 109 -4.36 2.32 10.75
N PHE A 110 -4.64 3.61 10.56
CA PHE A 110 -3.79 4.57 9.84
C PHE A 110 -3.53 4.24 8.35
N VAL A 111 -4.38 3.41 7.75
CA VAL A 111 -4.32 2.99 6.33
C VAL A 111 -5.15 3.89 5.41
N GLY A 112 -4.97 5.21 5.52
CA GLY A 112 -5.67 6.16 4.64
C GLY A 112 -5.21 6.07 3.18
N PRO A 113 -6.03 6.50 2.19
CA PRO A 113 -5.71 6.39 0.77
C PRO A 113 -4.33 6.93 0.39
N VAL A 114 -3.96 8.11 0.88
CA VAL A 114 -2.64 8.71 0.60
C VAL A 114 -1.51 7.88 1.19
N THR A 115 -1.66 7.41 2.44
CA THR A 115 -0.65 6.59 3.12
C THR A 115 -0.43 5.27 2.40
N VAL A 116 -1.50 4.58 2.05
CA VAL A 116 -1.43 3.29 1.36
C VAL A 116 -0.83 3.45 -0.03
N ASN A 117 -1.22 4.47 -0.80
CA ASN A 117 -0.61 4.69 -2.12
C ASN A 117 0.89 5.00 -2.02
N ALA A 118 1.32 5.84 -1.08
CA ALA A 118 2.73 6.11 -0.85
C ALA A 118 3.50 4.83 -0.46
N TRP A 119 2.90 4.01 0.40
CA TRP A 119 3.47 2.73 0.80
C TRP A 119 3.59 1.73 -0.36
N LEU A 120 2.56 1.62 -1.21
CA LEU A 120 2.58 0.76 -2.39
C LEU A 120 3.66 1.17 -3.41
N VAL A 121 3.92 2.47 -3.54
CA VAL A 121 5.04 2.97 -4.37
C VAL A 121 6.38 2.58 -3.75
N ASN A 122 6.56 2.81 -2.45
CA ASN A 122 7.81 2.49 -1.75
C ASN A 122 8.14 0.99 -1.74
N THR A 123 7.12 0.14 -1.69
CA THR A 123 7.26 -1.33 -1.68
C THR A 123 7.29 -1.94 -3.09
N GLY A 124 7.04 -1.15 -4.13
CA GLY A 124 7.11 -1.60 -5.51
C GLY A 124 5.85 -2.29 -6.05
N PHE A 125 4.74 -2.34 -5.31
CA PHE A 125 3.45 -2.76 -5.87
C PHE A 125 2.94 -1.77 -6.93
N ILE A 126 3.27 -0.49 -6.77
CA ILE A 126 3.07 0.55 -7.78
C ILE A 126 4.44 1.02 -8.27
N ALA A 127 4.76 0.76 -9.53
CA ALA A 127 5.96 1.29 -10.16
C ALA A 127 5.66 2.66 -10.79
N ALA A 128 6.17 3.73 -10.20
CA ALA A 128 6.16 5.04 -10.84
C ALA A 128 7.48 5.25 -11.59
N ARG A 129 7.44 5.28 -12.93
CA ARG A 129 8.64 5.39 -13.77
C ARG A 129 8.56 6.59 -14.69
N PRO A 130 8.99 7.78 -14.21
CA PRO A 130 8.85 8.99 -15.00
C PRO A 130 9.81 9.13 -16.17
N ASP A 131 10.89 8.34 -16.25
CA ASP A 131 11.92 8.47 -17.29
C ASP A 131 12.28 7.18 -18.06
N GLN A 132 11.55 6.07 -17.84
CA GLN A 132 11.73 4.76 -18.50
C GLN A 132 13.16 4.17 -18.53
N ARG A 133 14.15 4.72 -17.84
CA ARG A 133 15.54 4.22 -17.84
C ARG A 133 15.68 2.98 -16.94
N GLY A 134 16.39 1.95 -17.42
CA GLY A 134 16.72 0.73 -16.65
C GLY A 134 15.83 -0.50 -16.89
N ILE A 135 15.21 -0.65 -18.06
CA ILE A 135 14.45 -1.86 -18.41
C ILE A 135 15.41 -3.05 -18.60
N ILE A 136 15.51 -3.92 -17.59
CA ILE A 136 15.78 -5.35 -17.80
C ILE A 136 14.44 -6.04 -17.95
N ASN A 137 14.09 -6.42 -19.18
CA ASN A 137 12.88 -7.18 -19.49
C ASN A 137 13.01 -8.57 -18.85
N ALA A 138 12.37 -8.76 -17.71
CA ALA A 138 12.12 -10.08 -17.14
C ALA A 138 10.61 -10.22 -16.90
N ASN A 139 9.87 -10.62 -17.94
CA ASN A 139 8.55 -11.27 -17.88
C ASN A 139 7.56 -10.84 -16.77
N THR A 140 7.36 -9.55 -16.56
CA THR A 140 6.23 -9.08 -15.73
C THR A 140 5.03 -8.84 -16.64
N ARG A 141 3.88 -9.43 -16.30
CA ARG A 141 2.59 -9.19 -16.95
C ARG A 141 2.13 -7.76 -16.62
N ILE A 142 2.71 -6.78 -17.32
CA ILE A 142 2.46 -5.36 -17.15
C ILE A 142 1.15 -4.99 -17.85
N ILE A 143 0.21 -4.38 -17.12
CA ILE A 143 -0.85 -3.58 -17.75
C ILE A 143 -0.34 -2.15 -17.81
N SER A 144 -0.12 -1.64 -19.02
CA SER A 144 0.04 -0.21 -19.26
C SER A 144 -1.28 0.52 -18.95
N PRO A 145 -1.28 1.68 -18.28
CA PRO A 145 -2.51 2.40 -17.94
C PRO A 145 -3.18 3.10 -19.14
N VAL A 146 -3.01 2.60 -20.36
CA VAL A 146 -3.64 3.15 -21.57
C VAL A 146 -4.62 2.14 -22.12
N GLN A 147 -5.81 2.09 -21.53
CA GLN A 147 -7.01 1.84 -22.33
C GLN A 147 -7.59 3.22 -22.66
N PRO A 148 -7.58 3.67 -23.93
CA PRO A 148 -8.35 4.83 -24.29
C PRO A 148 -9.81 4.50 -24.01
N LEU A 149 -10.47 5.40 -23.28
CA LEU A 149 -11.91 5.41 -23.10
C LEU A 149 -12.54 5.20 -24.49
N LEU A 150 -13.17 4.06 -24.73
CA LEU A 150 -13.95 3.87 -25.96
C LEU A 150 -14.92 5.06 -26.04
N PRO A 151 -15.01 5.78 -27.16
CA PRO A 151 -16.06 6.78 -27.30
C PRO A 151 -17.41 6.08 -27.09
N PRO A 152 -18.41 6.78 -26.51
CA PRO A 152 -19.75 6.22 -26.39
C PRO A 152 -20.19 5.73 -27.77
N ARG A 153 -20.59 4.46 -27.86
CA ARG A 153 -21.08 3.87 -29.11
C ARG A 153 -22.18 4.77 -29.66
N SER A 154 -21.99 5.27 -30.88
CA SER A 154 -23.02 6.04 -31.58
C SER A 154 -24.30 5.18 -31.72
N PRO A 155 -25.51 5.75 -31.64
CA PRO A 155 -26.77 5.00 -31.63
C PRO A 155 -27.06 4.19 -32.91
N HIS A 156 -26.21 4.25 -33.94
CA HIS A 156 -26.47 3.69 -35.27
C HIS A 156 -25.94 2.27 -35.50
N GLN A 157 -25.57 1.52 -34.45
CA GLN A 157 -25.17 0.11 -34.55
C GLN A 157 -26.14 -0.87 -33.88
N LEU A 158 -27.40 -0.50 -33.71
CA LEU A 158 -28.45 -1.50 -33.50
C LEU A 158 -28.92 -1.96 -34.87
N GLY A 159 -28.52 -3.19 -35.22
CA GLY A 159 -28.92 -3.87 -36.43
C GLY A 159 -30.44 -3.90 -36.56
N HIS A 160 -30.87 -3.86 -37.82
CA HIS A 160 -32.20 -4.22 -38.27
C HIS A 160 -32.72 -5.46 -37.52
N PHE A 161 -33.80 -5.27 -36.78
CA PHE A 161 -34.76 -6.32 -36.50
C PHE A 161 -36.00 -5.97 -37.33
N GLU A 162 -36.17 -6.65 -38.45
CA GLU A 162 -37.47 -6.81 -39.12
C GLU A 162 -38.03 -8.18 -38.69
N PRO A 163 -39.36 -8.30 -38.50
CA PRO A 163 -40.02 -9.54 -38.09
C PRO A 163 -40.02 -10.64 -39.17
#